data_AF-A0AAV3SH26-F1
#
_entry.id   AF-A0AAV3SH26-F1
#
_cell.length_a   1.000
_cell.length_b   1.000
_cell.length_c   1.000
_cell.angle_alpha   90.00
_cell.angle_beta   90.00
_cell.angle_gamma   90.00
#
_symmetry.space_group_name_H-M   'P 1'
#
loop_
_entity.id
_entity.type
_entity.pdbx_description
1 polymer ?
#
loop_
_entity_poly.entity_id
_entity_poly.type
_entity_poly.pdbx_seq_one_letter_code
_entity_poly.pdbx_strand_id
1 'polypeptide(L)'
;MSTSGSTYGDIHRYEPARESTAAAVAIVLLTIVEVVFVGLFAYGLINGWGTREVGNMYLGAVLAVVFVDLAFVLLLYRKEFLPDVMIVKKRRRKWEDLYIREEQMEGTSMAGGGMWDSVKRAVYPYYKK
;
A
#
# COMPACT_ATOMS: atom_id res chain seq x y z
N MET A 1 -23.96 23.51 -4.24
CA MET A 1 -24.38 22.67 -3.10
C MET A 1 -23.16 22.45 -2.22
N SER A 2 -23.06 23.20 -1.13
CA SER A 2 -22.01 23.06 -0.11
C SER A 2 -22.65 22.43 1.11
N THR A 3 -22.57 21.10 1.22
CA THR A 3 -23.02 20.43 2.44
C THR A 3 -21.93 20.57 3.49
N SER A 4 -22.21 21.48 4.41
CA SER A 4 -21.56 21.64 5.71
C SER A 4 -21.46 20.30 6.44
N GLY A 5 -20.23 19.78 6.60
CA GLY A 5 -19.93 18.61 7.43
C GLY A 5 -18.90 17.66 6.81
N SER A 6 -17.66 18.12 6.61
CA SER A 6 -16.54 17.25 6.17
C SER A 6 -16.31 16.15 7.21
N THR A 7 -16.93 14.99 6.98
CA THR A 7 -16.71 13.77 7.74
C THR A 7 -15.41 13.13 7.24
N TYR A 8 -14.65 12.50 8.13
CA TYR A 8 -13.45 11.78 7.71
C TYR A 8 -13.77 10.70 6.68
N GLY A 9 -13.04 10.70 5.56
CA GLY A 9 -13.31 9.82 4.42
C GLY A 9 -14.09 10.48 3.27
N ASP A 10 -14.52 11.74 3.41
CA ASP A 10 -15.20 12.46 2.33
C ASP A 10 -14.22 12.91 1.22
N ILE A 11 -14.73 12.97 -0.02
CA ILE A 11 -13.96 13.38 -1.21
C ILE A 11 -14.03 14.91 -1.30
N HIS A 12 -12.90 15.56 -1.04
CA HIS A 12 -12.83 17.02 -1.00
C HIS A 12 -12.70 17.65 -2.38
N ARG A 13 -12.12 16.90 -3.33
CA ARG A 13 -11.99 17.29 -4.73
C ARG A 13 -11.97 16.04 -5.59
N TYR A 14 -12.80 16.04 -6.64
CA TYR A 14 -12.81 15.04 -7.70
C TYR A 14 -12.39 15.74 -8.98
N GLU A 15 -11.23 15.39 -9.53
CA GLU A 15 -10.88 15.77 -10.89
C GLU A 15 -11.24 14.62 -11.84
N PRO A 16 -12.17 14.83 -12.79
CA PRO A 16 -12.51 13.79 -13.74
C PRO A 16 -11.30 13.44 -14.61
N ALA A 17 -11.20 12.17 -14.99
CA ALA A 17 -10.11 11.67 -15.83
C ALA A 17 -10.03 12.45 -17.14
N ARG A 18 -8.81 12.77 -17.58
CA ARG A 18 -8.59 13.34 -18.91
C ARG A 18 -8.69 12.22 -19.92
N GLU A 19 -9.85 12.09 -20.57
CA GLU A 19 -10.04 11.12 -21.65
C GLU A 19 -9.20 11.51 -22.87
N SER A 20 -7.92 11.14 -22.85
CA SER A 20 -6.96 11.40 -23.90
C SER A 20 -6.99 10.27 -24.93
N THR A 21 -7.56 10.54 -26.11
CA THR A 21 -7.55 9.60 -27.24
C THR A 21 -6.12 9.23 -27.64
N ALA A 22 -5.18 10.17 -27.54
CA ALA A 22 -3.77 9.93 -27.82
C ALA A 22 -3.16 8.89 -26.87
N ALA A 23 -3.51 8.94 -25.58
CA ALA A 23 -3.05 7.96 -24.61
C ALA A 23 -3.65 6.57 -24.86
N ALA A 24 -4.92 6.51 -25.26
CA ALA A 24 -5.57 5.24 -25.66
C ALA A 24 -4.82 4.59 -26.84
N VAL A 25 -4.52 5.36 -27.89
CA VAL A 25 -3.77 4.88 -29.05
C VAL A 25 -2.37 4.44 -28.67
N ALA A 26 -1.67 5.21 -27.82
CA ALA A 26 -0.35 4.85 -27.33
C ALA A 26 -0.36 3.52 -26.58
N ILE A 27 -1.32 3.31 -25.68
CA ILE A 27 -1.50 2.04 -24.96
C ILE A 27 -1.70 0.89 -25.95
N VAL A 28 -2.57 1.05 -26.95
CA VAL A 28 -2.80 0.00 -27.95
C VAL A 28 -1.51 -0.33 -28.72
N LEU A 29 -0.76 0.68 -29.15
CA LEU A 29 0.51 0.46 -29.86
C LEU A 29 1.55 -0.24 -28.97
N LEU A 30 1.70 0.19 -27.72
CA LEU A 30 2.59 -0.47 -26.75
C LEU A 30 2.14 -1.91 -26.50
N THR A 31 0.84 -2.20 -26.38
CA THR A 31 0.38 -3.59 -26.20
C THR A 31 0.70 -4.49 -27.41
N ILE A 32 0.73 -3.96 -28.63
CA ILE A 32 1.17 -4.73 -29.80
C ILE A 32 2.66 -5.04 -29.69
N VAL A 33 3.46 -4.05 -29.28
CA VAL A 33 4.91 -4.20 -29.04
C VAL A 33 5.18 -5.22 -27.94
N GLU A 34 4.44 -5.16 -26.83
CA GLU A 34 4.48 -6.13 -25.73
C GLU A 34 4.22 -7.55 -26.23
N VAL A 35 3.17 -7.77 -27.02
CA VAL A 35 2.86 -9.09 -27.59
C VAL A 35 4.02 -9.61 -28.45
N VAL A 36 4.69 -8.74 -29.22
CA VAL A 36 5.86 -9.11 -30.00
C VAL A 36 7.04 -9.52 -29.10
N PHE A 37 7.33 -8.75 -28.05
CA PHE A 37 8.43 -9.08 -27.12
C PHE A 37 8.17 -10.33 -26.29
N VAL A 38 6.95 -10.50 -25.78
CA VAL A 38 6.52 -11.73 -25.08
C VAL A 38 6.59 -12.93 -26.03
N GLY A 39 6.16 -12.77 -27.28
CA GLY A 39 6.27 -13.80 -28.31
C GLY A 39 7.73 -14.17 -28.61
N LEU A 40 8.61 -13.18 -28.73
CA LEU A 40 10.05 -13.38 -28.92
C LEU A 40 10.68 -14.10 -27.71
N PHE A 41 10.31 -13.70 -26.49
CA PHE A 41 10.79 -14.33 -25.26
C PHE A 41 10.36 -15.81 -25.19
N ALA A 42 9.08 -16.09 -25.45
CA ALA A 42 8.54 -17.44 -25.48
C ALA A 42 9.20 -18.28 -26.57
N TYR A 43 9.39 -17.73 -27.77
CA TYR A 43 10.12 -18.37 -28.86
C TYR A 43 11.56 -18.70 -28.46
N GLY A 44 12.28 -17.76 -27.86
CA GLY A 44 13.65 -17.96 -27.39
C GLY A 44 13.75 -19.06 -26.33
N LEU A 45 12.78 -19.14 -25.41
CA LEU A 45 12.71 -20.23 -24.43
C LEU A 45 12.49 -21.60 -25.10
N ILE A 46 11.53 -21.70 -26.04
CA ILE A 46 11.23 -22.96 -26.75
C ILE A 46 12.44 -23.43 -27.57
N ASN A 47 13.19 -22.50 -28.18
CA ASN A 47 14.41 -22.81 -28.94
C ASN A 47 15.65 -23.03 -28.06
N GLY A 48 15.48 -23.07 -26.73
CA GLY A 48 16.54 -23.38 -25.79
C GLY A 48 17.58 -22.29 -25.62
N TRP A 49 17.28 -21.02 -25.93
CA TRP A 49 18.23 -19.90 -25.75
C TRP A 49 18.69 -19.77 -24.30
N GLY A 50 17.84 -20.14 -23.33
CA GLY A 50 18.19 -20.14 -21.90
C GLY A 50 19.25 -21.17 -21.49
N THR A 51 19.58 -22.14 -22.34
CA THR A 51 20.63 -23.15 -22.05
C THR A 51 22.04 -22.67 -22.39
N ARG A 52 22.17 -21.58 -23.16
CA ARG A 52 23.46 -21.00 -23.57
C ARG A 52 23.68 -19.72 -22.79
N GLU A 53 24.91 -19.47 -22.32
CA GLU A 53 25.23 -18.28 -21.51
C GLU A 53 24.82 -16.97 -22.19
N VAL A 54 25.20 -16.79 -23.46
CA VAL A 54 24.85 -15.61 -24.25
C VAL A 54 23.34 -15.52 -24.48
N GLY A 55 22.68 -16.64 -24.80
CA GLY A 55 21.24 -16.67 -25.04
C GLY A 55 20.42 -16.35 -23.79
N ASN A 56 20.88 -16.78 -22.61
CA ASN A 56 20.26 -16.46 -21.33
C ASN A 56 20.38 -14.96 -21.01
N MET A 57 21.51 -14.32 -21.32
CA MET A 57 21.65 -12.87 -21.18
C MET A 57 20.67 -12.11 -22.10
N TYR A 58 20.52 -12.55 -23.36
CA TYR A 58 19.54 -11.96 -24.28
C TYR A 58 18.10 -12.15 -23.79
N LEU A 59 17.73 -13.33 -23.30
CA LEU A 59 16.41 -13.57 -22.71
C LEU A 59 16.15 -12.67 -21.50
N GLY A 60 17.15 -12.48 -20.63
CA GLY A 60 17.07 -11.56 -19.51
C GLY A 60 16.85 -10.10 -19.95
N ALA A 61 17.53 -9.67 -21.01
CA ALA A 61 17.34 -8.34 -21.58
C ALA A 61 15.94 -8.17 -22.19
N VAL A 62 15.46 -9.16 -22.95
CA VAL A 62 14.10 -9.15 -23.51
C VAL A 62 13.07 -9.11 -22.39
N LEU A 63 13.25 -9.91 -21.33
CA LEU A 63 12.36 -9.89 -20.16
C LEU A 63 12.33 -8.53 -19.47
N ALA A 64 13.49 -7.87 -19.35
CA ALA A 64 13.54 -6.52 -18.80
C ALA A 64 12.76 -5.52 -19.66
N VAL A 65 12.87 -5.61 -21.00
CA VAL A 65 12.12 -4.75 -21.93
C VAL A 65 10.63 -4.96 -21.80
N VAL A 66 10.16 -6.22 -21.70
CA VAL A 66 8.75 -6.58 -21.45
C VAL A 66 8.23 -5.87 -20.19
N PHE A 67 8.94 -5.98 -19.06
CA PHE A 67 8.50 -5.32 -17.83
C PHE A 67 8.52 -3.79 -17.91
N VAL A 68 9.49 -3.22 -18.63
CA VAL A 68 9.56 -1.77 -18.85
C VAL A 68 8.38 -1.31 -19.70
N ASP A 69 8.06 -2.01 -20.78
CA ASP A 69 6.94 -1.68 -21.66
C ASP A 69 5.60 -1.77 -20.92
N LEU A 70 5.40 -2.85 -20.16
CA LEU A 70 4.25 -3.01 -19.26
C LEU A 70 4.15 -1.84 -18.27
N ALA A 71 5.27 -1.40 -17.68
CA ALA A 71 5.28 -0.27 -16.77
C ALA A 71 4.84 1.03 -17.47
N PHE A 72 5.25 1.26 -18.73
CA PHE A 72 4.80 2.41 -19.52
C PHE A 72 3.30 2.37 -19.80
N VAL A 73 2.76 1.20 -20.18
CA VAL A 73 1.31 1.00 -20.37
C VAL A 73 0.54 1.35 -19.08
N LEU A 74 0.98 0.82 -17.94
CA LEU A 74 0.35 1.07 -16.64
C LEU A 74 0.48 2.55 -16.21
N LEU A 75 1.61 3.18 -16.47
CA LEU A 75 1.82 4.60 -16.16
C LEU A 75 0.92 5.50 -17.00
N LEU A 76 0.78 5.22 -18.30
CA LEU A 76 -0.15 5.92 -19.19
C LEU A 76 -1.59 5.74 -18.72
N TYR A 77 -1.98 4.52 -18.37
CA TYR A 77 -3.30 4.23 -17.82
C TYR A 77 -3.55 5.01 -16.53
N ARG A 78 -2.58 4.99 -15.61
CA ARG A 78 -2.65 5.72 -14.33
C ARG A 78 -2.74 7.22 -14.50
N LYS A 79 -1.99 7.78 -15.44
CA LYS A 79 -1.92 9.23 -15.61
C LYS A 79 -3.17 9.80 -16.27
N GLU A 80 -3.75 9.08 -17.23
CA GLU A 80 -4.78 9.63 -18.11
C GLU A 80 -6.19 9.11 -17.76
N PHE A 81 -6.35 7.86 -17.35
CA PHE A 81 -7.67 7.25 -17.13
C PHE A 81 -8.10 7.15 -15.66
N LEU A 82 -7.16 7.20 -14.71
CA LEU A 82 -7.49 7.17 -13.29
C LEU A 82 -7.88 8.57 -12.80
N PRO A 83 -9.06 8.73 -12.16
CA PRO A 83 -9.47 10.01 -11.61
C PRO A 83 -8.60 10.36 -10.40
N ASP A 84 -8.21 11.64 -10.31
CA ASP A 84 -7.49 12.12 -9.14
C ASP A 84 -8.48 12.55 -8.05
N VAL A 85 -8.36 11.94 -6.88
CA VAL A 85 -9.29 12.12 -5.76
C VAL A 85 -8.54 12.52 -4.50
N MET A 86 -8.85 13.72 -4.02
CA MET A 86 -8.33 14.20 -2.74
C MET A 86 -9.26 13.74 -1.63
N ILE A 87 -8.87 12.66 -0.96
CA ILE A 87 -9.60 12.09 0.19
C ILE A 87 -8.94 12.58 1.48
N VAL A 88 -9.70 13.22 2.36
CA VAL A 88 -9.20 13.61 3.68
C VAL A 88 -9.19 12.38 4.58
N LYS A 89 -8.00 11.90 4.94
CA LYS A 89 -7.82 10.81 5.91
C LYS A 89 -7.50 11.35 7.30
N LYS A 90 -8.20 10.83 8.33
CA LYS A 90 -7.78 11.01 9.72
C LYS A 90 -6.56 10.15 9.97
N ARG A 91 -5.51 10.74 10.54
CA ARG A 91 -4.48 9.95 11.22
C ARG A 91 -5.09 9.42 12.52
N ARG A 92 -5.25 8.09 12.66
CA ARG A 92 -5.63 7.46 13.93
C ARG A 92 -4.60 7.82 15.01
N ARG A 93 -5.06 8.09 16.24
CA ARG A 93 -4.15 8.35 17.36
C ARG A 93 -3.57 7.01 17.81
N LYS A 94 -2.26 6.96 18.14
CA LYS A 94 -1.57 5.71 18.50
C LYS A 94 -2.24 4.94 19.65
N TRP A 95 -2.96 5.64 20.53
CA TRP A 95 -3.70 5.06 21.65
C TRP A 95 -5.03 4.40 21.27
N GLU A 96 -5.62 4.76 20.12
CA GLU A 96 -6.92 4.20 19.66
C GLU A 96 -6.78 2.75 19.15
N ASP A 97 -5.58 2.33 18.72
CA ASP A 97 -5.30 0.93 18.34
C ASP A 97 -4.80 0.09 19.53
N LEU A 98 -4.51 0.70 20.69
CA LEU A 98 -4.06 -0.01 21.90
C LEU A 98 -5.21 -0.53 22.77
N TYR A 99 -6.41 0.02 22.61
CA TYR A 99 -7.54 -0.28 23.48
C TYR A 99 -8.78 -0.63 22.64
N ILE A 100 -9.37 -1.78 22.94
CA ILE A 100 -10.59 -2.25 22.26
C ILE A 100 -11.81 -1.41 22.70
N ARG A 101 -11.73 -0.72 23.86
CA ARG A 101 -12.76 0.15 24.43
C ARG A 101 -12.15 1.37 25.12
N GLU A 102 -12.82 2.52 25.02
CA GLU A 102 -12.42 3.82 25.59
C GLU A 102 -12.20 3.77 27.11
N GLU A 103 -12.89 2.86 27.80
CA GLU A 103 -12.80 2.60 29.24
C GLU A 103 -11.44 2.00 29.70
N GLN A 104 -10.61 1.50 28.77
CA GLN A 104 -9.31 0.90 29.11
C GLN A 104 -8.16 1.92 29.11
N MET A 105 -8.44 3.20 28.83
CA MET A 105 -7.43 4.27 28.74
C MET A 105 -6.68 4.54 30.05
N GLU A 106 -7.33 4.38 31.20
CA GLU A 106 -6.72 4.65 32.51
C GLU A 106 -5.84 3.49 33.01
N GLY A 107 -5.80 2.38 32.26
CA GLY A 107 -5.29 1.11 32.76
C GLY A 107 -6.17 0.58 33.89
N THR A 108 -6.19 -0.73 34.08
CA THR A 108 -6.65 -1.26 35.36
C THR A 108 -5.65 -0.77 36.40
N SER A 109 -5.99 0.29 37.13
CA SER A 109 -5.37 0.56 38.42
C SER A 109 -5.63 -0.69 39.25
N MET A 110 -4.63 -1.57 39.36
CA MET A 110 -4.65 -2.65 40.33
C MET A 110 -4.68 -1.97 41.71
N ALA A 111 -5.90 -1.77 42.19
CA ALA A 111 -6.28 -1.31 43.51
C ALA A 111 -5.65 0.02 43.97
N GLY A 112 -6.51 0.98 44.29
CA GLY A 112 -6.13 2.18 45.02
C GLY A 112 -5.29 1.83 46.24
N GLY A 113 -4.09 2.42 46.31
CA GLY A 113 -3.22 2.42 47.48
C GLY A 113 -2.76 1.03 47.93
N GLY A 114 -1.54 0.63 47.56
CA GLY A 114 -0.83 -0.32 48.44
C GLY A 114 0.09 -1.36 47.82
N MET A 115 0.73 -1.13 46.67
CA MET A 115 1.90 -1.95 46.34
C MET A 115 3.00 -1.74 47.39
N TRP A 116 3.20 -0.48 47.83
CA TRP A 116 4.12 -0.21 48.93
C TRP A 116 3.64 -0.69 50.29
N ASP A 117 2.34 -0.65 50.57
CA ASP A 117 1.80 -1.17 51.84
C ASP A 117 1.83 -2.69 51.92
N SER A 118 1.64 -3.38 50.78
CA SER A 118 1.80 -4.83 50.69
C SER A 118 3.24 -5.26 50.91
N VAL A 119 4.21 -4.53 50.34
CA VAL A 119 5.63 -4.81 50.57
C VAL A 119 6.05 -4.46 52.01
N LYS A 120 5.58 -3.34 52.57
CA LYS A 120 5.85 -2.99 53.98
C LYS A 120 5.29 -4.03 54.95
N ARG A 121 4.08 -4.56 54.70
CA ARG A 121 3.53 -5.69 55.48
C ARG A 121 4.33 -6.98 55.32
N ALA A 122 4.82 -7.26 54.12
CA ALA A 122 5.62 -8.45 53.86
C ALA A 122 6.99 -8.39 54.55
N VAL A 123 7.60 -7.21 54.65
CA VAL A 123 8.92 -7.00 55.26
C VAL A 123 8.85 -6.83 56.78
N TYR A 124 7.77 -6.25 57.32
CA TYR A 124 7.65 -5.96 58.75
C TYR A 124 6.28 -6.41 59.32
N PRO A 125 6.15 -7.63 59.86
CA PRO A 125 4.87 -8.19 60.28
C PRO A 125 4.32 -7.65 61.61
N TYR A 126 5.05 -6.81 62.33
CA TYR A 126 4.60 -6.21 63.60
C TYR A 126 4.21 -4.74 63.45
N TYR A 127 3.16 -4.47 62.68
CA TYR A 127 2.38 -3.24 62.89
C TYR A 127 1.39 -3.50 64.02
N LYS A 128 1.59 -2.85 65.18
CA LYS A 128 0.57 -2.79 66.24
C LYS A 128 -0.65 -2.03 65.71
N LYS A 129 -1.84 -2.59 65.98
CA LYS A 129 -3.15 -1.99 65.66
C LYS A 129 -3.28 -0.60 66.25
#